data_AF-A0A7C4ER36-F1
#
_entry.id   AF-A0A7C4ER36-F1
#
_cell.length_a   1.000
_cell.length_b   1.000
_cell.length_c   1.000
_cell.angle_alpha   90.00
_cell.angle_beta   90.00
_cell.angle_gamma   90.00
#
_symmetry.space_group_name_H-M   'P 1'
#
loop_
_entity.id
_entity.type
_entity.pdbx_description
1 polymer ?
#
loop_
_entity_poly.entity_id
_entity_poly.type
_entity_poly.pdbx_seq_one_letter_code
_entity_poly.pdbx_strand_id
1 'polypeptide(L)'
;MTLAEVQKITNAVVVVGSDKLDLVVTTAFSADLMSDVLAFARPGCLLITGITNAQSVRTAYALDIAAILVCRGKMLQPDAVDIARELHIPVLATPFIMFETCGRLFQQGMVGCIREVLPRQAASPPVGMTFSETFQVQGRNFSAAGTVSNTIKKILRQQGIAEEIVRRVAVVAFEAEVNIICYAHEGSIECRITPTAIILQAIDHGPGIADIQLAMQEGYST
;
A
#
# COMPACT_ATOMS: atom_id res chain seq x y z
N MET A 1 -3.66 -12.60 17.02
CA MET A 1 -2.77 -13.77 16.89
C MET A 1 -1.42 -13.32 16.35
N THR A 2 -0.33 -14.00 16.68
CA THR A 2 1.02 -13.67 16.21
C THR A 2 1.25 -14.19 14.78
N LEU A 3 2.26 -13.67 14.07
CA LEU A 3 2.66 -14.24 12.78
C LEU A 3 3.15 -15.69 12.90
N ALA A 4 3.74 -16.09 14.04
CA ALA A 4 4.06 -17.50 14.32
C ALA A 4 2.81 -18.39 14.37
N GLU A 5 1.71 -17.89 14.93
CA GLU A 5 0.43 -18.60 14.94
C GLU A 5 -0.16 -18.68 13.54
N VAL A 6 -0.17 -17.56 12.79
CA VAL A 6 -0.58 -17.52 11.37
C VAL A 6 0.20 -18.54 10.56
N GLN A 7 1.52 -18.61 10.75
CA GLN A 7 2.39 -19.57 10.08
C GLN A 7 1.94 -21.01 10.32
N LYS A 8 1.71 -21.38 11.59
CA LYS A 8 1.29 -22.73 11.98
C LYS A 8 -0.10 -23.07 11.42
N ILE A 9 -1.07 -22.17 11.58
CA ILE A 9 -2.47 -22.37 11.15
C ILE A 9 -2.57 -22.59 9.64
N THR A 10 -1.74 -21.85 8.89
CA THR A 10 -1.80 -21.82 7.42
C THR A 10 -0.73 -22.69 6.77
N ASN A 11 0.04 -23.46 7.54
CA ASN A 11 1.17 -24.24 7.03
C ASN A 11 2.10 -23.39 6.12
N ALA A 12 2.37 -22.16 6.55
CA ALA A 12 3.12 -21.21 5.75
C ALA A 12 4.62 -21.32 5.99
N VAL A 13 5.40 -20.94 4.99
CA VAL A 13 6.82 -20.68 5.10
C VAL A 13 7.06 -19.18 5.21
N VAL A 14 8.07 -18.77 5.98
CA VAL A 14 8.47 -17.37 6.06
C VAL A 14 9.37 -17.06 4.88
N VAL A 15 8.99 -16.08 4.07
CA VAL A 15 9.78 -15.60 2.92
C VAL A 15 10.67 -14.43 3.34
N VAL A 16 10.11 -13.50 4.13
CA VAL A 16 10.79 -12.30 4.66
C VAL A 16 10.33 -12.06 6.10
N GLY A 17 11.23 -11.60 6.96
CA GLY A 17 10.90 -11.16 8.33
C GLY A 17 10.80 -12.29 9.35
N SER A 18 11.71 -13.28 9.30
CA SER A 18 11.78 -14.36 10.30
C SER A 18 11.99 -13.87 11.73
N ASP A 19 12.58 -12.69 11.87
CA ASP A 19 12.79 -11.94 13.11
C ASP A 19 11.51 -11.27 13.65
N LYS A 20 10.40 -11.28 12.89
CA LYS A 20 9.16 -10.55 13.23
C LYS A 20 7.97 -11.47 13.54
N LEU A 21 8.24 -12.73 13.87
CA LEU A 21 7.19 -13.73 14.08
C LEU A 21 6.31 -13.49 15.32
N ASP A 22 6.77 -12.64 16.24
CA ASP A 22 6.05 -12.18 17.43
C ASP A 22 5.04 -11.06 17.14
N LEU A 23 5.08 -10.44 15.96
CA LEU A 23 4.16 -9.39 15.55
C LEU A 23 2.70 -9.87 15.63
N VAL A 24 1.87 -9.12 16.33
CA VAL A 24 0.45 -9.44 16.53
C VAL A 24 -0.40 -8.78 15.43
N VAL A 25 -1.19 -9.61 14.75
CA VAL A 25 -2.24 -9.20 13.82
C VAL A 25 -3.60 -9.68 14.34
N THR A 26 -4.56 -8.77 14.43
CA THR A 26 -5.92 -9.04 14.93
C THR A 26 -6.98 -8.99 13.84
N THR A 27 -6.65 -8.36 12.70
CA THR A 27 -7.54 -8.24 11.56
C THR A 27 -6.82 -8.61 10.28
N ALA A 28 -7.59 -9.00 9.26
CA ALA A 28 -7.09 -9.31 7.93
C ALA A 28 -7.91 -8.61 6.84
N PHE A 29 -7.29 -8.40 5.68
CA PHE A 29 -7.97 -8.02 4.45
C PHE A 29 -7.53 -8.97 3.33
N SER A 30 -8.46 -9.45 2.51
CA SER A 30 -8.17 -10.44 1.47
C SER A 30 -8.63 -9.93 0.12
N ALA A 31 -7.68 -9.75 -0.81
CA ALA A 31 -7.98 -9.32 -2.18
C ALA A 31 -6.80 -9.57 -3.12
N ASP A 32 -7.11 -9.81 -4.39
CA ASP A 32 -6.14 -9.79 -5.49
C ASP A 32 -6.18 -8.45 -6.25
N LEU A 33 -7.26 -7.68 -6.15
CA LEU A 33 -7.36 -6.34 -6.73
C LEU A 33 -6.70 -5.32 -5.81
N MET A 34 -5.56 -4.75 -6.23
CA MET A 34 -4.87 -3.72 -5.44
C MET A 34 -5.72 -2.47 -5.22
N SER A 35 -6.64 -2.15 -6.15
CA SER A 35 -7.62 -1.08 -5.97
C SER A 35 -8.53 -1.30 -4.75
N ASP A 36 -8.93 -2.54 -4.49
CA ASP A 36 -9.74 -2.87 -3.32
C ASP A 36 -8.91 -2.78 -2.04
N VAL A 37 -7.65 -3.24 -2.09
CA VAL A 37 -6.71 -3.09 -0.97
C VAL A 37 -6.54 -1.60 -0.64
N LEU A 38 -6.24 -0.76 -1.64
CA LEU A 38 -6.11 0.69 -1.49
C LEU A 38 -7.40 1.36 -1.00
N ALA A 39 -8.56 0.89 -1.39
CA ALA A 39 -9.83 1.48 -0.96
C ALA A 39 -10.20 1.07 0.48
N PHE A 40 -9.97 -0.19 0.85
CA PHE A 40 -10.69 -0.83 1.94
C PHE A 40 -9.82 -1.44 3.04
N ALA A 41 -8.56 -1.78 2.77
CA ALA A 41 -7.67 -2.28 3.82
C ALA A 41 -7.42 -1.20 4.89
N ARG A 42 -7.03 -1.65 6.09
CA ARG A 42 -6.76 -0.77 7.23
C ARG A 42 -5.34 -1.01 7.77
N PRO A 43 -4.69 0.03 8.31
CA PRO A 43 -3.40 -0.10 8.99
C PRO A 43 -3.38 -1.26 9.99
N GLY A 44 -2.26 -1.97 10.05
CA GLY A 44 -2.02 -3.06 10.99
C GLY A 44 -2.71 -4.38 10.64
N CYS A 45 -3.49 -4.47 9.56
CA CYS A 45 -4.09 -5.73 9.14
C CYS A 45 -3.07 -6.67 8.47
N LEU A 46 -3.41 -7.96 8.41
CA LEU A 46 -2.74 -8.95 7.57
C LEU A 46 -3.35 -8.91 6.15
N LEU A 47 -2.53 -8.66 5.12
CA LEU A 47 -2.97 -8.77 3.74
C LEU A 47 -2.87 -10.23 3.27
N ILE A 48 -3.99 -10.81 2.85
CA ILE A 48 -4.05 -12.13 2.25
C ILE A 48 -4.28 -11.96 0.75
N THR A 49 -3.31 -12.36 -0.07
CA THR A 49 -3.35 -12.14 -1.52
C THR A 49 -2.67 -13.31 -2.24
N GLY A 50 -2.92 -13.48 -3.53
CA GLY A 50 -2.09 -14.33 -4.38
C GLY A 50 -1.36 -13.54 -5.47
N ILE A 51 -1.26 -12.22 -5.32
CA ILE A 51 -0.33 -11.36 -6.06
C ILE A 51 1.07 -11.49 -5.44
N THR A 52 2.09 -11.54 -6.30
CA THR A 52 3.47 -11.90 -5.91
C THR A 52 4.53 -10.91 -6.40
N ASN A 53 4.10 -9.85 -7.07
CA ASN A 53 4.99 -8.84 -7.63
C ASN A 53 5.26 -7.71 -6.63
N ALA A 54 6.21 -6.84 -6.99
CA ALA A 54 6.60 -5.68 -6.20
C ALA A 54 5.42 -4.77 -5.79
N GLN A 55 4.38 -4.68 -6.62
CA GLN A 55 3.23 -3.81 -6.35
C GLN A 55 2.49 -4.22 -5.08
N SER A 56 2.31 -5.52 -4.83
CA SER A 56 1.67 -6.00 -3.60
C SER A 56 2.39 -5.55 -2.32
N VAL A 57 3.72 -5.52 -2.36
CA VAL A 57 4.57 -5.11 -1.25
C VAL A 57 4.51 -3.59 -1.06
N ARG A 58 4.56 -2.83 -2.15
CA ARG A 58 4.47 -1.36 -2.14
C ARG A 58 3.10 -0.89 -1.63
N THR A 59 2.02 -1.50 -2.10
CA THR A 59 0.67 -1.22 -1.60
C THR A 59 0.55 -1.53 -0.11
N ALA A 60 1.11 -2.65 0.36
CA ALA A 60 1.12 -2.98 1.77
C ALA A 60 1.86 -1.92 2.61
N TYR A 61 3.02 -1.46 2.13
CA TYR A 61 3.77 -0.39 2.78
C TYR A 61 2.97 0.91 2.88
N ALA A 62 2.37 1.37 1.78
CA ALA A 62 1.61 2.62 1.71
C ALA A 62 0.44 2.68 2.69
N LEU A 63 -0.17 1.52 2.98
CA LEU A 63 -1.34 1.39 3.85
C LEU A 63 -0.99 1.02 5.30
N ASP A 64 0.29 0.98 5.66
CA ASP A 64 0.79 0.45 6.95
C ASP A 64 0.28 -0.97 7.25
N ILE A 65 0.21 -1.85 6.25
CA ILE A 65 -0.18 -3.26 6.44
C ILE A 65 0.92 -3.96 7.24
N ALA A 66 0.52 -4.74 8.24
CA ALA A 66 1.44 -5.36 9.18
C ALA A 66 2.27 -6.48 8.57
N ALA A 67 1.67 -7.29 7.69
CA ALA A 67 2.31 -8.41 7.02
C ALA A 67 1.52 -8.84 5.78
N ILE A 68 2.17 -9.61 4.90
CA ILE A 68 1.55 -10.22 3.71
C ILE A 68 1.56 -11.74 3.86
N LEU A 69 0.44 -12.39 3.54
CA LEU A 69 0.31 -13.83 3.41
C LEU A 69 -0.05 -14.19 1.96
N VAL A 70 0.93 -14.69 1.22
CA VAL A 70 0.79 -15.14 -0.16
C VAL A 70 0.14 -16.51 -0.21
N CYS A 71 -0.97 -16.65 -0.93
CA CYS A 71 -1.74 -17.88 -1.05
C CYS A 71 -1.42 -18.68 -2.32
N ARG A 72 -1.98 -19.90 -2.40
CA ARG A 72 -1.96 -20.82 -3.56
C ARG A 72 -0.59 -21.47 -3.82
N GLY A 73 0.26 -21.58 -2.81
CA GLY A 73 1.61 -22.13 -2.95
C GLY A 73 2.52 -21.28 -3.84
N LYS A 74 2.13 -20.03 -4.12
CA LYS A 74 2.97 -19.11 -4.86
C LYS A 74 4.04 -18.51 -3.94
N MET A 75 5.17 -18.15 -4.54
CA MET A 75 6.24 -17.41 -3.87
C MET A 75 6.31 -16.00 -4.43
N LEU A 76 6.74 -15.04 -3.61
CA LEU A 76 7.11 -13.71 -4.09
C LEU A 76 8.15 -13.82 -5.21
N GLN A 77 8.02 -12.96 -6.21
CA GLN A 77 9.03 -12.78 -7.23
C GLN A 77 10.31 -12.19 -6.61
N PRO A 78 11.52 -12.48 -7.15
CA PRO A 78 12.77 -12.06 -6.53
C PRO A 78 12.87 -10.56 -6.22
N ASP A 79 12.43 -9.72 -7.16
CA ASP A 79 12.36 -8.27 -6.99
C ASP A 79 11.43 -7.85 -5.83
N ALA A 80 10.28 -8.52 -5.70
CA ALA A 80 9.33 -8.28 -4.63
C ALA A 80 9.88 -8.72 -3.26
N VAL A 81 10.69 -9.78 -3.21
CA VAL A 81 11.39 -10.20 -1.98
C VAL A 81 12.38 -9.13 -1.54
N ASP A 82 13.16 -8.57 -2.47
CA ASP A 82 14.15 -7.54 -2.15
C ASP A 82 13.48 -6.27 -1.63
N ILE A 83 12.40 -5.82 -2.28
CA ILE A 83 11.60 -4.68 -1.83
C ILE A 83 10.96 -4.96 -0.46
N ALA A 84 10.48 -6.17 -0.19
CA ALA A 84 9.91 -6.52 1.11
C ALA A 84 10.95 -6.45 2.23
N ARG A 85 12.21 -6.83 1.96
CA ARG A 85 13.32 -6.67 2.92
C ARG A 85 13.65 -5.21 3.17
N GLU A 86 13.76 -4.43 2.09
CA GLU A 86 14.07 -3.00 2.14
C GLU A 86 13.01 -2.21 2.92
N LEU A 87 11.72 -2.49 2.67
CA LEU A 87 10.59 -1.86 3.36
C LEU A 87 10.24 -2.53 4.69
N HIS A 88 11.01 -3.55 5.09
CA HIS A 88 10.86 -4.29 6.33
C HIS A 88 9.45 -4.90 6.55
N ILE A 89 8.79 -5.37 5.49
CA ILE A 89 7.46 -5.99 5.56
C ILE A 89 7.62 -7.52 5.68
N PRO A 90 7.11 -8.14 6.76
CA PRO A 90 7.06 -9.60 6.87
C PRO A 90 6.19 -10.20 5.77
N VAL A 91 6.69 -11.26 5.13
CA VAL A 91 5.92 -12.01 4.14
C VAL A 91 6.00 -13.51 4.40
N LEU A 92 4.83 -14.13 4.44
CA LEU A 92 4.64 -15.57 4.56
C LEU A 92 4.00 -16.10 3.27
N ALA A 93 4.23 -17.37 2.96
CA ALA A 93 3.62 -18.05 1.81
C ALA A 93 2.99 -19.37 2.25
N THR A 94 1.70 -19.57 1.95
CA THR A 94 0.94 -20.77 2.28
C THR A 94 0.54 -21.55 1.02
N PRO A 95 0.53 -22.90 1.06
CA PRO A 95 -0.01 -23.72 -0.01
C PRO A 95 -1.53 -23.55 -0.19
N PHE A 96 -2.25 -23.06 0.82
CA PHE A 96 -3.71 -22.98 0.78
C PHE A 96 -4.21 -21.89 -0.17
N ILE A 97 -5.36 -22.16 -0.81
CA ILE A 97 -6.08 -21.14 -1.59
C ILE A 97 -6.65 -20.07 -0.66
N MET A 98 -6.92 -18.87 -1.19
CA MET A 98 -7.33 -17.71 -0.39
C MET A 98 -8.53 -17.99 0.52
N PHE A 99 -9.61 -18.59 0.00
CA PHE A 99 -10.80 -18.92 0.80
C PHE A 99 -10.48 -19.84 1.98
N GLU A 100 -9.67 -20.88 1.74
CA GLU A 100 -9.25 -21.85 2.76
C GLU A 100 -8.37 -21.17 3.82
N THR A 101 -7.41 -20.35 3.40
CA THR A 101 -6.57 -19.54 4.28
C THR A 101 -7.43 -18.64 5.18
N CYS A 102 -8.40 -17.93 4.61
CA CYS A 102 -9.31 -17.07 5.36
C CYS A 102 -10.15 -17.88 6.35
N GLY A 103 -10.73 -19.01 5.93
CA GLY A 103 -11.54 -19.87 6.79
C GLY A 103 -10.77 -20.38 8.01
N ARG A 104 -9.54 -20.84 7.80
CA ARG A 104 -8.65 -21.31 8.89
C ARG A 104 -8.34 -20.21 9.88
N LEU A 105 -7.97 -19.03 9.39
CA LEU A 105 -7.67 -17.89 10.26
C LEU A 105 -8.92 -17.41 11.01
N PHE A 106 -10.07 -17.38 10.33
CA PHE A 106 -11.34 -16.96 10.93
C PHE A 106 -11.78 -17.89 12.08
N GLN A 107 -11.63 -19.21 11.91
CA GLN A 107 -11.88 -20.19 12.96
C GLN A 107 -11.01 -19.99 14.21
N GLN A 108 -9.85 -19.35 14.05
CA GLN A 108 -8.93 -19.00 15.14
C GLN A 108 -9.15 -17.58 15.69
N GLY A 109 -10.25 -16.92 15.30
CA GLY A 109 -10.65 -15.62 15.80
C GLY A 109 -10.13 -14.43 14.99
N MET A 110 -9.48 -14.65 13.84
CA MET A 110 -9.18 -13.56 12.91
C MET A 110 -10.48 -12.99 12.34
N VAL A 111 -10.58 -11.67 12.19
CA VAL A 111 -11.74 -11.02 11.57
C VAL A 111 -11.31 -10.05 10.47
N GLY A 112 -12.24 -9.67 9.60
CA GLY A 112 -11.99 -8.63 8.60
C GLY A 112 -11.65 -7.28 9.25
N CYS A 113 -10.70 -6.54 8.67
CA CYS A 113 -10.40 -5.16 9.10
C CYS A 113 -11.54 -4.17 8.78
N ILE A 114 -12.43 -4.59 7.89
CA ILE A 114 -13.76 -4.02 7.67
C ILE A 114 -14.76 -5.18 7.58
N ARG A 115 -16.01 -4.95 7.99
CA ARG A 115 -17.10 -5.96 7.90
C ARG A 115 -18.08 -5.69 6.78
N GLU A 116 -18.28 -4.42 6.45
CA GLU A 116 -19.21 -3.95 5.43
C GLU A 116 -18.63 -2.69 4.79
N VAL A 117 -18.81 -2.54 3.47
CA VAL A 117 -18.49 -1.31 2.76
C VAL A 117 -19.73 -0.44 2.77
N LEU A 118 -19.73 0.58 3.64
CA LEU A 118 -20.82 1.55 3.68
C LEU A 118 -20.72 2.52 2.49
N PRO A 119 -21.85 3.03 1.97
CA PRO A 119 -21.86 4.05 0.94
C PRO A 119 -21.03 5.27 1.36
N ARG A 120 -20.20 5.78 0.46
CA ARG A 120 -19.36 6.97 0.72
C ARG A 120 -20.25 8.14 1.13
N GLN A 121 -20.05 8.67 2.34
CA GLN A 121 -20.52 10.01 2.66
C GLN A 121 -19.49 11.00 2.13
N ALA A 122 -19.95 12.07 1.49
CA ALA A 122 -19.07 13.14 1.03
C ALA A 122 -18.37 13.74 2.26
N ALA A 123 -17.07 13.51 2.37
CA ALA A 123 -16.28 14.16 3.40
C ALA A 123 -16.33 15.67 3.17
N SER A 124 -16.65 16.44 4.21
CA SER A 124 -16.59 17.89 4.16
C SER A 124 -15.14 18.33 3.93
N PRO A 125 -14.89 19.31 3.05
CA PRO A 125 -13.55 19.82 2.85
C PRO A 125 -12.99 20.43 4.16
N PRO A 126 -11.67 20.39 4.35
CA PRO A 126 -11.04 20.98 5.52
C PRO A 126 -11.22 22.50 5.55
N VAL A 127 -11.76 23.03 6.64
CA VAL A 127 -12.06 24.46 6.77
C VAL A 127 -10.79 25.23 7.17
N GLY A 128 -10.40 26.23 6.37
CA GLY A 128 -9.62 27.38 6.84
C GLY A 128 -8.08 27.29 6.82
N MET A 129 -7.47 26.29 6.19
CA MET A 129 -6.00 26.17 6.12
C MET A 129 -5.45 26.36 4.71
N THR A 130 -4.33 27.10 4.62
CA THR A 130 -3.50 27.21 3.42
C THR A 130 -2.10 26.71 3.73
N PHE A 131 -1.67 25.67 3.03
CA PHE A 131 -0.34 25.07 3.14
C PHE A 131 0.15 24.70 1.74
N SER A 132 1.45 24.82 1.48
CA SER A 132 2.08 24.40 0.23
C SER A 132 3.50 23.93 0.53
N GLU A 133 3.84 22.71 0.15
CA GLU A 133 5.19 22.16 0.26
C GLU A 133 5.53 21.33 -0.97
N THR A 134 6.79 21.33 -1.37
CA THR A 134 7.29 20.60 -2.54
C THR A 134 8.37 19.62 -2.10
N PHE A 135 8.18 18.35 -2.46
CA PHE A 135 9.08 17.26 -2.12
C PHE A 135 9.80 16.77 -3.36
N GLN A 136 11.13 16.64 -3.29
CA GLN A 136 11.93 16.10 -4.39
C GLN A 136 11.91 14.58 -4.37
N VAL A 137 11.84 13.97 -5.57
CA VAL A 137 11.83 12.52 -5.76
C VAL A 137 12.90 12.15 -6.78
N GLN A 138 13.89 11.37 -6.34
CA GLN A 138 14.96 10.90 -7.23
C GLN A 138 14.53 9.60 -7.92
N GLY A 139 14.65 9.56 -9.26
CA GLY A 139 14.46 8.33 -10.03
C GLY A 139 15.42 7.23 -9.59
N ARG A 140 14.95 5.98 -9.64
CA ARG A 140 15.68 4.77 -9.21
C ARG A 140 16.09 4.71 -7.74
N ASN A 141 15.71 5.68 -6.91
CA ASN A 141 15.95 5.63 -5.46
C ASN A 141 14.84 4.85 -4.74
N PHE A 142 14.87 3.52 -4.88
CA PHE A 142 13.87 2.64 -4.25
C PHE A 142 13.88 2.68 -2.72
N SER A 143 15.03 2.98 -2.11
CA SER A 143 15.18 3.11 -0.66
C SER A 143 14.42 4.29 -0.07
N ALA A 144 14.17 5.32 -0.89
CA ALA A 144 13.38 6.48 -0.49
C ALA A 144 11.87 6.28 -0.71
N ALA A 145 11.43 5.14 -1.26
CA ALA A 145 10.03 4.95 -1.62
C ALA A 145 9.09 5.09 -0.42
N GLY A 146 8.11 5.96 -0.58
CA GLY A 146 7.10 6.29 0.42
C GLY A 146 7.57 7.30 1.48
N THR A 147 8.73 7.92 1.31
CA THR A 147 9.19 9.00 2.19
C THR A 147 8.30 10.23 2.04
N VAL A 148 7.95 10.58 0.79
CA VAL A 148 7.11 11.76 0.50
C VAL A 148 5.70 11.54 1.04
N SER A 149 5.08 10.42 0.67
CA SER A 149 3.73 10.08 1.15
C SER A 149 3.63 9.99 2.67
N ASN A 150 4.62 9.40 3.36
CA ASN A 150 4.66 9.38 4.83
C ASN A 150 4.82 10.78 5.45
N THR A 151 5.58 11.67 4.80
CA THR A 151 5.74 13.05 5.25
C THR A 151 4.44 13.83 5.11
N ILE A 152 3.79 13.75 3.94
CA ILE A 152 2.46 14.34 3.70
C ILE A 152 1.44 13.81 4.71
N LYS A 153 1.43 12.50 4.96
CA LYS A 153 0.56 11.86 5.97
C LYS A 153 0.74 12.47 7.36
N LYS A 154 1.99 12.68 7.81
CA LYS A 154 2.30 13.33 9.10
C LYS A 154 1.80 14.77 9.15
N ILE A 155 2.03 15.53 8.08
CA ILE A 155 1.59 16.93 7.97
C ILE A 155 0.07 17.04 8.06
N LEU A 156 -0.66 16.23 7.29
CA LEU A 156 -2.13 16.27 7.29
C LEU A 156 -2.73 15.88 8.65
N ARG A 157 -2.15 14.89 9.34
CA ARG A 157 -2.57 14.51 10.71
C ARG A 157 -2.32 15.64 11.70
N GLN A 158 -1.16 16.30 11.64
CA GLN A 158 -0.84 17.44 12.50
C GLN A 158 -1.79 18.64 12.27
N GLN A 159 -2.32 18.77 11.06
CA GLN A 159 -3.32 19.79 10.71
C GLN A 159 -4.75 19.39 11.07
N GLY A 160 -4.97 18.22 11.70
CA GLY A 160 -6.30 17.78 12.12
C GLY A 160 -7.20 17.31 10.98
N ILE A 161 -6.64 17.03 9.80
CA ILE A 161 -7.39 16.47 8.67
C ILE A 161 -7.92 15.08 9.06
N ALA A 162 -9.18 14.80 8.71
CA ALA A 162 -9.81 13.53 8.99
C ALA A 162 -9.00 12.35 8.42
N GLU A 163 -8.79 11.30 9.23
CA GLU A 163 -7.91 10.17 8.89
C GLU A 163 -8.29 9.49 7.56
N GLU A 164 -9.57 9.48 7.19
CA GLU A 164 -10.01 8.98 5.88
C GLU A 164 -9.41 9.79 4.72
N ILE A 165 -9.39 11.13 4.84
CA ILE A 165 -8.81 12.03 3.85
C ILE A 165 -7.28 11.87 3.85
N VAL A 166 -6.65 11.86 5.03
CA VAL A 166 -5.20 11.64 5.18
C VAL A 166 -4.77 10.40 4.42
N ARG A 167 -5.45 9.28 4.66
CA ARG A 167 -5.14 8.00 4.03
C ARG A 167 -5.28 8.06 2.51
N ARG A 168 -6.34 8.71 2.01
CA ARG A 168 -6.56 8.88 0.56
C ARG A 168 -5.45 9.69 -0.08
N VAL A 169 -5.05 10.81 0.53
CA VAL A 169 -3.97 11.66 -0.01
C VAL A 169 -2.64 10.92 0.05
N ALA A 170 -2.36 10.18 1.13
CA ALA A 170 -1.15 9.39 1.26
C ALA A 170 -1.03 8.31 0.17
N VAL A 171 -2.12 7.61 -0.15
CA VAL A 171 -2.16 6.63 -1.25
C VAL A 171 -1.85 7.30 -2.60
N VAL A 172 -2.51 8.43 -2.91
CA VAL A 172 -2.28 9.14 -4.17
C VAL A 172 -0.83 9.62 -4.27
N ALA A 173 -0.28 10.18 -3.19
CA ALA A 173 1.11 10.62 -3.13
C ALA A 173 2.08 9.44 -3.30
N PHE A 174 1.79 8.29 -2.69
CA PHE A 174 2.64 7.10 -2.78
C PHE A 174 2.69 6.54 -4.20
N GLU A 175 1.53 6.40 -4.86
CA GLU A 175 1.48 5.92 -6.25
C GLU A 175 2.21 6.88 -7.20
N ALA A 176 2.04 8.19 -7.02
CA ALA A 176 2.78 9.20 -7.78
C ALA A 176 4.30 9.09 -7.53
N GLU A 177 4.71 8.99 -6.27
CA GLU A 177 6.11 8.86 -5.84
C GLU A 177 6.77 7.61 -6.44
N VAL A 178 6.11 6.46 -6.34
CA VAL A 178 6.63 5.19 -6.89
C VAL A 178 6.73 5.26 -8.41
N ASN A 179 5.78 5.88 -9.10
CA ASN A 179 5.87 6.04 -10.55
C ASN A 179 7.07 6.89 -10.97
N ILE A 180 7.35 8.00 -10.27
CA ILE A 180 8.55 8.81 -10.51
C ILE A 180 9.82 7.97 -10.26
N ILE A 181 9.89 7.25 -9.14
CA ILE A 181 11.04 6.40 -8.80
C ILE A 181 11.27 5.31 -9.86
N CYS A 182 10.21 4.68 -10.35
CA CYS A 182 10.31 3.55 -11.29
C CYS A 182 10.65 4.00 -12.72
N TYR A 183 10.07 5.10 -13.18
CA TYR A 183 10.01 5.41 -14.61
C TYR A 183 10.67 6.74 -15.01
N ALA A 184 10.88 7.66 -14.08
CA ALA A 184 11.53 8.95 -14.35
C ALA A 184 13.01 8.96 -13.95
N HIS A 185 13.74 10.00 -14.40
CA HIS A 185 15.10 10.30 -13.93
C HIS A 185 15.05 11.03 -12.58
N GLU A 186 14.09 11.96 -12.45
CA GLU A 186 13.81 12.76 -11.26
C GLU A 186 12.38 13.33 -11.35
N GLY A 187 11.91 13.92 -10.26
CA GLY A 187 10.65 14.63 -10.22
C GLY A 187 10.41 15.31 -8.88
N SER A 188 9.24 15.93 -8.75
CA SER A 188 8.77 16.52 -7.51
C SER A 188 7.28 16.29 -7.32
N ILE A 189 6.85 16.29 -6.05
CA ILE A 189 5.44 16.25 -5.67
C ILE A 189 5.17 17.51 -4.85
N GLU A 190 4.29 18.37 -5.34
CA GLU A 190 3.76 19.51 -4.60
C GLU A 190 2.46 19.11 -3.90
N CYS A 191 2.36 19.36 -2.60
CA CYS A 191 1.14 19.20 -1.82
C CYS A 191 0.63 20.57 -1.38
N ARG A 192 -0.56 20.94 -1.84
CA ARG A 192 -1.25 22.18 -1.47
C ARG A 192 -2.58 21.89 -0.79
N ILE A 193 -2.78 22.49 0.37
CA ILE A 193 -4.04 22.42 1.12
C ILE A 193 -4.73 23.77 0.97
N THR A 194 -5.97 23.74 0.52
CA THR A 194 -6.83 24.91 0.40
C THR A 194 -8.08 24.71 1.27
N PRO A 195 -8.89 25.77 1.50
CA PRO A 195 -10.13 25.63 2.27
C PRO A 195 -11.18 24.68 1.65
N THR A 196 -11.00 24.24 0.40
CA THR A 196 -11.97 23.41 -0.32
C THR A 196 -11.38 22.12 -0.88
N ALA A 197 -10.05 21.98 -0.93
CA ALA A 197 -9.40 20.85 -1.57
C ALA A 197 -7.99 20.61 -1.03
N ILE A 198 -7.53 19.37 -1.20
CA ILE A 198 -6.11 19.03 -1.15
C ILE A 198 -5.69 18.72 -2.58
N ILE A 199 -4.69 19.43 -3.07
CA ILE A 199 -4.15 19.32 -4.43
C ILE A 199 -2.77 18.68 -4.33
N LEU A 200 -2.59 17.56 -5.02
CA LEU A 200 -1.29 16.95 -5.25
C LEU A 200 -0.92 17.16 -6.71
N GLN A 201 0.25 17.73 -6.96
CA GLN A 201 0.81 17.87 -8.29
C GLN A 201 2.14 17.13 -8.37
N ALA A 202 2.18 16.06 -9.16
CA ALA A 202 3.41 15.34 -9.48
C ALA A 202 3.97 15.86 -10.80
N ILE A 203 5.25 16.21 -10.82
CA ILE A 203 5.97 16.71 -11.99
C ILE A 203 7.22 15.86 -12.13
N ASP A 204 7.32 15.08 -13.19
CA ASP A 204 8.46 14.19 -13.44
C ASP A 204 9.24 14.62 -14.69
N HIS A 205 10.51 14.20 -14.72
CA HIS A 205 11.36 14.34 -15.88
C HIS A 205 11.96 12.96 -16.20
N GLY A 206 11.53 12.38 -17.31
CA GLY A 206 11.82 11.01 -17.68
C GLY A 206 11.85 10.80 -19.20
N PRO A 207 11.94 9.55 -19.66
CA PRO A 207 11.90 9.21 -21.09
C PRO A 207 10.58 9.61 -21.77
N GLY A 208 9.54 9.88 -20.98
CA GLY A 208 8.20 10.21 -21.46
C GLY A 208 7.46 8.99 -22.00
N ILE A 209 6.23 9.23 -22.45
CA ILE A 209 5.39 8.23 -23.11
C ILE A 209 5.41 8.53 -24.61
N ALA A 210 5.88 7.58 -25.43
CA ALA A 210 6.04 7.78 -26.86
C ALA A 210 4.71 8.09 -27.58
N ASP A 211 3.64 7.39 -27.22
CA ASP A 211 2.28 7.64 -27.72
C ASP A 211 1.29 7.68 -26.55
N ILE A 212 0.95 8.90 -26.12
CA ILE A 212 0.03 9.13 -25.01
C ILE A 212 -1.38 8.62 -25.35
N GLN A 213 -1.83 8.75 -26.60
CA GLN A 213 -3.18 8.32 -26.96
C GLN A 213 -3.31 6.80 -26.87
N LEU A 214 -2.28 6.09 -27.32
CA LEU A 214 -2.23 4.64 -27.25
C LEU A 214 -2.09 4.14 -25.80
N ALA A 215 -1.27 4.81 -24.99
CA ALA A 215 -1.11 4.52 -23.56
C ALA A 215 -2.40 4.67 -22.74
N MET A 216 -3.33 5.50 -23.20
CA MET A 216 -4.63 5.72 -22.54
C MET A 216 -5.70 4.70 -22.96
N GLN A 217 -5.38 3.76 -23.86
CA GLN A 217 -6.30 2.70 -24.28
C GLN A 217 -6.24 1.51 -23.32
N GLU A 218 -7.41 0.98 -22.97
CA GLU A 218 -7.54 -0.18 -22.08
C GLU A 218 -6.83 -1.41 -22.67
N GLY A 219 -5.94 -2.02 -21.89
CA GLY A 219 -5.17 -3.20 -22.30
C GLY A 219 -3.82 -2.92 -22.96
N TYR A 220 -3.46 -1.64 -23.20
CA TYR A 220 -2.14 -1.26 -23.71
C TYR A 220 -1.19 -0.90 -22.55
N SER A 221 0.05 -1.41 -22.58
CA SER A 221 1.10 -1.04 -21.64
C SER A 221 2.23 -0.36 -22.39
N THR A 222 2.69 0.77 -21.87
CA THR A 222 3.88 1.51 -22.33
C THR A 222 5.17 0.84 -21.88
#